data_AF-A0A098TSX3-F1
#
_entry.id   AF-A0A098TSX3-F1
#
_cell.length_a   1.000
_cell.length_b   1.000
_cell.length_c   1.000
_cell.angle_alpha   90.00
_cell.angle_beta   90.00
_cell.angle_gamma   90.00
#
_symmetry.space_group_name_H-M   'P 1'
#
loop_
_entity.id
_entity.type
_entity.pdbx_description
1 polymer ?
#
loop_
_entity_poly.entity_id
_entity_poly.type
_entity_poly.pdbx_seq_one_letter_code
_entity_poly.pdbx_strand_id
1 'polypeptide(L)'
;MAFTTALYYPWIDVRDESWLKNALLYWENIRTIVPESIDAPYTTRTAKEAYEAELLQPLYVESRMQVIDELTDDVLKYLESPEGAEVLMARDIRGCFKSLPGCIQPLRPPRDRYDRIRVYGF
;
A
#
# COMPACT_ATOMS: atom_id res chain seq x y z
N MET A 1 17.17 -3.57 -22.41
CA MET A 1 17.27 -4.42 -21.21
C MET A 1 16.04 -4.13 -20.37
N ALA A 2 15.34 -5.16 -19.90
CA ALA A 2 14.14 -4.96 -19.09
C ALA A 2 14.58 -4.42 -17.73
N PHE A 3 14.19 -3.18 -17.39
CA PHE A 3 14.50 -2.57 -16.11
C PHE A 3 13.88 -3.40 -14.98
N THR A 4 14.70 -4.11 -14.20
CA THR A 4 14.21 -4.90 -13.06
C THR A 4 14.20 -4.02 -11.82
N THR A 5 13.12 -3.26 -11.66
CA THR A 5 12.86 -2.48 -10.44
C THR A 5 11.79 -3.16 -9.59
N ALA A 6 12.08 -3.41 -8.32
CA ALA A 6 11.11 -3.89 -7.34
C ALA A 6 10.55 -2.75 -6.48
N LEU A 7 9.32 -2.90 -6.00
CA LEU A 7 8.71 -2.01 -5.01
C LEU A 7 8.53 -2.76 -3.69
N TYR A 8 9.14 -2.26 -2.62
CA TYR A 8 8.97 -2.74 -1.26
C TYR A 8 7.85 -1.97 -0.56
N TYR A 9 6.84 -2.70 -0.11
CA TYR A 9 5.63 -2.21 0.57
C TYR A 9 5.16 -3.31 1.55
N PRO A 10 4.59 -2.99 2.74
CA PRO A 10 4.02 -1.72 3.20
C PRO A 10 4.92 -0.79 4.02
N TRP A 11 6.12 -1.22 4.40
CA TRP A 11 6.98 -0.45 5.30
C TRP A 11 7.96 0.43 4.54
N ILE A 12 8.28 1.59 5.13
CA ILE A 12 9.31 2.52 4.61
C ILE A 12 10.70 1.93 4.82
N ASP A 13 11.02 1.57 6.07
CA ASP A 13 12.28 0.95 6.43
C ASP A 13 12.21 -0.57 6.24
N VAL A 14 13.28 -1.15 5.69
CA VAL A 14 13.36 -2.58 5.42
C VAL A 14 13.71 -3.31 6.72
N ARG A 15 12.72 -4.01 7.29
CA ARG A 15 12.85 -4.64 8.62
C ARG A 15 13.70 -5.91 8.61
N ASP A 16 13.77 -6.60 7.48
CA ASP A 16 14.49 -7.86 7.31
C ASP A 16 15.70 -7.66 6.39
N GLU A 17 16.88 -7.64 6.98
CA GLU A 17 18.13 -7.48 6.25
C GLU A 17 18.44 -8.68 5.34
N SER A 18 17.99 -9.88 5.71
CA SER A 18 18.20 -11.09 4.90
C SER A 18 17.36 -11.02 3.64
N TRP A 19 16.12 -10.53 3.77
CA TRP A 19 15.26 -10.25 2.62
C TRP A 19 15.91 -9.23 1.67
N LEU A 20 16.44 -8.12 2.21
CA LEU A 20 17.07 -7.08 1.40
C LEU A 20 18.26 -7.62 0.61
N LYS A 21 19.17 -8.34 1.29
CA LYS A 21 20.36 -8.93 0.65
C LYS A 21 19.98 -9.90 -0.47
N ASN A 22 18.97 -10.73 -0.26
CA ASN A 22 18.50 -11.65 -1.29
C ASN A 22 17.84 -10.92 -2.45
N ALA A 23 17.02 -9.90 -2.18
CA ALA A 23 16.36 -9.11 -3.22
C ALA A 23 17.37 -8.39 -4.13
N LEU A 24 18.46 -7.87 -3.56
CA LEU A 24 19.55 -7.22 -4.29
C LEU A 24 20.30 -8.14 -5.27
N LEU A 25 20.18 -9.47 -5.13
CA LEU A 25 20.78 -10.42 -6.09
C LEU A 25 19.98 -10.53 -7.39
N TYR A 26 18.70 -10.17 -7.36
CA TYR A 26 17.77 -10.35 -8.48
C TYR A 26 17.33 -9.04 -9.13
N TRP A 27 17.23 -7.98 -8.33
CA TRP A 27 16.74 -6.67 -8.76
C TRP A 27 17.90 -5.69 -8.89
N GLU A 28 17.90 -4.92 -9.98
CA GLU A 28 18.87 -3.83 -10.16
C GLU A 28 18.62 -2.72 -9.13
N ASN A 29 17.35 -2.39 -8.89
CA ASN A 29 16.94 -1.34 -7.96
C ASN A 29 15.71 -1.76 -7.18
N ILE A 30 15.68 -1.41 -5.90
CA ILE A 30 14.53 -1.60 -5.01
C ILE A 30 14.03 -0.22 -4.61
N ARG A 31 12.72 0.01 -4.72
CA ARG A 31 12.07 1.27 -4.34
C ARG A 31 11.20 1.13 -3.11
N THR A 32 11.13 2.17 -2.31
CA THR A 32 10.21 2.28 -1.15
C THR A 32 9.39 3.55 -1.28
N ILE A 33 8.10 3.50 -0.95
CA ILE A 33 7.26 4.71 -0.95
C ILE A 33 7.55 5.48 0.34
N VAL A 34 8.00 6.73 0.23
CA VAL A 34 8.38 7.57 1.37
C VAL A 34 7.61 8.89 1.29
N PRO A 35 6.84 9.27 2.32
CA PRO A 35 6.29 10.62 2.39
C PRO A 35 7.41 11.66 2.39
N GLU A 36 7.24 12.77 1.66
CA GLU A 36 8.24 13.85 1.62
C GLU A 36 8.59 14.42 3.00
N SER A 37 7.68 14.31 3.99
CA SER A 37 7.92 14.76 5.37
C SER A 37 9.01 13.96 6.13
N ILE A 38 9.61 12.94 5.53
CA ILE A 38 10.62 12.08 6.16
C ILE A 38 11.94 12.17 5.37
N ASP A 39 12.92 12.87 5.96
CA ASP A 39 14.25 13.04 5.36
C ASP A 39 15.12 11.78 5.45
N ALA A 40 15.01 11.02 6.55
CA ALA A 40 15.84 9.84 6.82
C ALA A 40 14.99 8.57 6.96
N PRO A 41 14.65 7.88 5.85
CA PRO A 41 13.73 6.75 5.87
C PRO A 41 14.33 5.44 6.43
N TYR A 42 15.64 5.27 6.38
CA TYR A 42 16.31 4.00 6.73
C TYR A 42 17.05 4.10 8.05
N THR A 43 16.75 3.18 8.97
CA THR A 43 17.40 3.14 10.29
C THR A 43 18.49 2.07 10.36
N THR A 44 18.28 0.94 9.69
CA THR A 44 19.21 -0.20 9.70
C THR A 44 20.48 0.09 8.91
N ARG A 45 21.61 -0.49 9.35
CA ARG A 45 22.90 -0.29 8.70
C ARG A 45 22.89 -0.78 7.25
N THR A 46 22.37 -1.99 7.02
CA THR A 46 22.29 -2.60 5.69
C THR A 46 21.44 -1.76 4.73
N ALA A 47 20.31 -1.21 5.18
CA ALA A 47 19.47 -0.35 4.33
C ALA A 47 20.15 0.98 3.99
N LYS A 48 20.89 1.59 4.94
CA LYS A 48 21.68 2.79 4.68
C LYS A 48 22.79 2.54 3.67
N GLU A 49 23.54 1.45 3.83
CA GLU A 49 24.59 1.06 2.87
C GLU A 49 23.99 0.80 1.47
N ALA A 50 22.82 0.16 1.40
CA ALA A 50 22.12 -0.05 0.12
C ALA A 50 21.59 1.25 -0.51
N TYR A 51 21.17 2.21 0.30
CA TYR A 51 20.74 3.54 -0.15
C TYR A 51 21.93 4.36 -0.67
N GLU A 52 23.05 4.38 0.05
CA GLU A 52 24.29 5.03 -0.38
C GLU A 52 24.85 4.42 -1.67
N ALA A 53 24.63 3.11 -1.88
CA ALA A 53 25.00 2.40 -3.10
C ALA A 53 23.99 2.58 -4.26
N GLU A 54 22.97 3.43 -4.09
CA GLU A 54 21.86 3.67 -5.05
C GLU A 54 21.00 2.44 -5.40
N LEU A 55 21.19 1.32 -4.71
CA LEU A 55 20.44 0.08 -4.91
C LEU A 55 19.05 0.12 -4.27
N LEU A 56 18.91 0.90 -3.20
CA LEU A 56 17.65 1.16 -2.51
C LEU A 56 17.29 2.63 -2.70
N GLN A 57 16.15 2.92 -3.33
CA GLN A 57 15.77 4.28 -3.71
C GLN A 57 14.40 4.67 -3.13
N PRO A 58 14.31 5.75 -2.34
CA PRO A 58 13.02 6.27 -1.90
C PRO A 58 12.28 6.91 -3.07
N LEU A 59 11.03 6.49 -3.28
CA LEU A 59 10.06 7.18 -4.10
C LEU A 59 9.31 8.15 -3.21
N TYR A 60 9.70 9.43 -3.28
CA TYR A 60 9.03 10.48 -2.51
C TYR A 60 7.63 10.75 -3.04
N VAL A 61 6.65 10.76 -2.14
CA VAL A 61 5.26 11.08 -2.44
C VAL A 61 4.78 12.23 -1.57
N GLU A 62 4.08 13.16 -2.18
CA GLU A 62 3.41 14.27 -1.50
C GLU A 62 1.92 14.25 -1.84
N SER A 63 1.06 14.71 -0.92
CA SER A 63 -0.38 14.76 -1.19
C SER A 63 -0.76 15.85 -2.20
N ARG A 64 0.14 16.80 -2.48
CA ARG A 64 -0.07 17.92 -3.40
C ARG A 64 0.50 17.68 -4.80
N MET A 65 0.82 16.44 -5.15
CA MET A 65 1.26 16.13 -6.50
C MET A 65 0.12 16.43 -7.47
N GLN A 66 0.42 17.13 -8.56
CA GLN A 66 -0.54 17.47 -9.62
C GLN A 66 -1.33 16.24 -10.12
N VAL A 67 -0.67 15.08 -10.19
CA VAL A 67 -1.31 13.80 -10.59
C VAL A 67 -2.46 13.41 -9.66
N ILE A 68 -2.34 13.70 -8.36
CA ILE A 68 -3.40 13.43 -7.38
C ILE A 68 -4.57 14.39 -7.58
N ASP A 69 -4.30 15.66 -7.85
CA ASP A 69 -5.34 16.66 -8.13
C ASP A 69 -6.12 16.30 -9.41
N GLU A 70 -5.42 15.91 -10.48
CA GLU A 70 -6.06 15.46 -11.73
C GLU A 70 -6.91 14.19 -11.52
N LEU A 71 -6.43 13.25 -10.69
CA LEU A 71 -7.16 12.01 -10.40
C LEU A 71 -8.35 12.24 -9.46
N THR A 72 -8.35 13.32 -8.69
CA THR A 72 -9.38 13.59 -7.67
C THR A 72 -10.76 13.70 -8.31
N ASP A 73 -10.88 14.41 -9.43
CA ASP A 73 -12.16 14.58 -10.12
C ASP A 73 -12.74 13.26 -10.62
N ASP A 74 -11.90 12.39 -11.20
CA ASP A 74 -12.31 11.09 -11.70
C ASP A 74 -12.73 10.14 -10.56
N VAL A 75 -12.00 10.17 -9.45
CA VAL A 75 -12.32 9.36 -8.26
C VAL A 75 -13.62 9.84 -7.63
N LEU A 76 -13.82 11.15 -7.48
CA LEU A 76 -15.06 11.70 -6.95
C LEU A 76 -16.25 11.33 -7.83
N LYS A 77 -16.10 11.48 -9.14
CA LYS A 77 -17.11 11.07 -10.12
C LYS A 77 -17.44 9.58 -10.03
N TYR A 78 -16.44 8.72 -9.83
CA TYR A 78 -16.65 7.29 -9.61
C TYR A 78 -17.38 7.01 -8.30
N LEU A 79 -17.01 7.68 -7.21
CA LEU A 79 -17.66 7.49 -5.91
C LEU A 79 -19.13 7.93 -5.90
N GLU A 80 -19.50 8.90 -6.74
CA GLU A 80 -20.88 9.32 -6.97
C GLU A 80 -21.69 8.35 -7.86
N SER A 81 -21.02 7.41 -8.53
CA SER A 81 -21.68 6.43 -9.38
C SER A 81 -22.38 5.34 -8.55
N PRO A 82 -23.40 4.66 -9.12
CA PRO A 82 -24.05 3.53 -8.46
C PRO A 82 -23.08 2.42 -8.03
N GLU A 83 -22.03 2.19 -8.82
CA GLU A 83 -20.96 1.23 -8.53
C GLU A 83 -20.08 1.70 -7.36
N GLY A 84 -19.76 3.00 -7.31
CA GLY A 84 -19.04 3.60 -6.17
C GLY A 84 -19.83 3.55 -4.86
N ALA A 85 -21.16 3.74 -4.94
CA ALA A 85 -22.05 3.59 -3.79
C ALA A 85 -22.01 2.17 -3.21
N GLU A 86 -21.89 1.12 -4.04
CA GLU A 86 -21.72 -0.26 -3.57
C GLU A 86 -20.43 -0.43 -2.75
N VAL A 87 -19.31 0.17 -3.19
CA VAL A 87 -18.03 0.15 -2.47
C VAL A 87 -18.13 0.84 -1.11
N LEU A 88 -18.84 1.96 -1.04
CA LEU A 88 -19.08 2.69 0.20
C LEU A 88 -20.01 1.92 1.15
N MET A 89 -21.08 1.31 0.62
CA MET A 89 -22.08 0.55 1.38
C MET A 89 -21.53 -0.81 1.88
N ALA A 90 -20.61 -1.45 1.15
CA ALA A 90 -19.96 -2.69 1.56
C ALA A 90 -19.19 -2.55 2.89
N ARG A 91 -18.78 -1.33 3.27
CA ARG A 91 -18.13 -1.05 4.55
C ARG A 91 -19.10 -0.90 5.74
N ASP A 92 -20.36 -0.58 5.49
CA ASP A 92 -21.37 -0.33 6.54
C ASP A 92 -22.04 -1.63 7.05
N ILE A 93 -21.89 -2.75 6.32
CA ILE A 93 -22.45 -4.06 6.72
C ILE A 93 -21.69 -4.72 7.89
N ARG A 94 -20.69 -4.06 8.47
CA ARG A 94 -20.17 -4.47 9.79
C ARG A 94 -21.01 -3.95 10.96
N GLY A 95 -21.98 -3.05 10.71
CA GLY A 95 -22.85 -2.46 11.73
C GLY A 95 -24.35 -2.79 11.62
N CYS A 96 -24.88 -3.23 10.47
CA CYS A 96 -26.34 -3.32 10.30
C CYS A 96 -26.94 -4.71 10.58
N PHE A 97 -27.36 -4.84 11.84
CA PHE A 97 -28.58 -5.46 12.36
C PHE A 97 -29.23 -6.65 11.61
N LYS A 98 -29.21 -7.78 12.31
CA LYS A 98 -29.95 -9.01 12.05
C LYS A 98 -31.48 -8.80 12.09
N SER A 99 -32.10 -8.30 11.03
CA SER A 99 -33.49 -8.66 10.72
C SER A 99 -33.87 -8.15 9.35
N LEU A 100 -33.88 -9.01 8.33
CA LEU A 100 -34.83 -9.00 7.21
C LEU A 100 -34.57 -10.26 6.37
N PRO A 101 -35.59 -11.09 6.07
CA PRO A 101 -35.41 -12.28 5.26
C PRO A 101 -35.45 -11.88 3.78
N GLY A 102 -34.31 -11.96 3.09
CA GLY A 102 -34.28 -11.70 1.64
C GLY A 102 -32.96 -11.25 1.03
N CYS A 103 -31.89 -11.05 1.81
CA CYS A 103 -30.60 -10.67 1.24
C CYS A 103 -29.92 -11.88 0.61
N ILE A 104 -29.90 -11.92 -0.73
CA ILE A 104 -29.01 -12.78 -1.51
C ILE A 104 -27.57 -12.44 -1.06
N GLN A 105 -26.83 -13.44 -0.59
CA GLN A 105 -25.45 -13.26 -0.17
C GLN A 105 -24.62 -12.73 -1.35
N PRO A 106 -23.91 -11.58 -1.21
CA PRO A 106 -22.93 -11.20 -2.21
C PRO A 106 -21.84 -12.27 -2.28
N LEU A 107 -21.45 -12.63 -3.50
CA LEU A 107 -20.43 -13.64 -3.78
C LEU A 107 -19.17 -13.34 -2.98
N ARG A 108 -18.80 -14.26 -2.09
CA ARG A 108 -17.66 -14.15 -1.21
C ARG A 108 -16.38 -14.22 -2.07
N PRO A 109 -15.52 -13.20 -2.12
CA PRO A 109 -14.21 -13.36 -2.74
C PRO A 109 -13.40 -14.41 -1.95
N PRO A 110 -12.55 -15.22 -2.62
CA PRO A 110 -11.78 -16.26 -1.96
C PRO A 110 -10.90 -15.66 -0.85
N ARG A 111 -11.03 -16.22 0.36
CA ARG A 111 -10.19 -15.87 1.51
C ARG A 111 -8.76 -16.32 1.25
N ASP A 112 -7.88 -15.39 0.87
CA ASP A 112 -6.45 -15.59 1.03
C ASP A 112 -5.81 -14.48 1.89
N ARG A 113 -5.53 -14.86 3.14
CA ARG A 113 -4.25 -14.64 3.83
C ARG A 113 -3.73 -13.23 4.13
N TYR A 114 -4.59 -12.25 4.40
CA TYR A 114 -4.19 -11.03 5.12
C TYR A 114 -4.98 -10.87 6.42
N ASP A 115 -4.80 -11.80 7.35
CA ASP A 115 -5.46 -11.77 8.66
C ASP A 115 -4.42 -11.92 9.77
N ARG A 116 -3.59 -10.89 9.96
CA ARG A 116 -2.89 -10.63 11.23
C ARG A 116 -2.32 -9.21 11.31
N ILE A 117 -3.19 -8.22 11.46
CA ILE A 117 -2.82 -6.95 12.10
C ILE A 117 -3.71 -6.80 13.34
N ARG A 118 -3.28 -7.38 14.47
CA ARG A 118 -3.71 -6.91 15.78
C ARG A 118 -3.07 -5.54 15.98
N VAL A 119 -3.86 -4.48 15.86
CA VAL A 119 -3.51 -3.18 16.42
C VAL A 119 -3.67 -3.32 17.93
N TYR A 120 -2.57 -3.48 18.66
CA TYR A 120 -2.57 -3.19 20.10
C TYR A 120 -2.54 -1.66 20.23
N GLY A 121 -3.67 -1.10 20.66
CA GLY A 121 -3.74 0.28 21.14
C GLY A 121 -3.14 0.37 22.54
N PHE A 122 -2.43 1.45 22.80
CA PHE A 122 -2.24 1.99 24.15
C PHE A 122 -3.56 2.57 24.66
#